data_AF-A0A401P953-F1
#
_entry.id   AF-A0A401P953-F1
#
_cell.length_a   1.000
_cell.length_b   1.000
_cell.length_c   1.000
_cell.angle_alpha   90.00
_cell.angle_beta   90.00
_cell.angle_gamma   90.00
#
_symmetry.space_group_name_H-M   'P 1'
#
loop_
_entity.id
_entity.type
_entity.pdbx_description
1 polymer ?
#
loop_
_entity_poly.entity_id
_entity_poly.type
_entity_poly.pdbx_seq_one_letter_code
_entity_poly.pdbx_strand_id
1 'polypeptide(L)'
;MAAPGGGDTRSPEQPQPEPEAPARAQARRLQLVLGSRRNANLVFDILEGLEADQEAEILAAVRICDRLFCTLLQRGDLFVGQLPDEEEGLSADCSAEMKYKMWMRHRYQSSIDQLLALMVHESQPVQEVALCTLMKFVECEGRWPLVSCEEDERYIFPRELLKNLTRL
;
A
#
# COMPACT_ATOMS: atom_id res chain seq x y z
N MET A 1 -8.16 20.48 69.78
CA MET A 1 -9.00 19.82 68.75
C MET A 1 -8.88 20.64 67.47
N ALA A 2 -8.66 19.96 66.33
CA ALA A 2 -8.55 20.47 64.96
C ALA A 2 -7.24 21.17 64.53
N ALA A 3 -6.48 20.47 63.68
CA ALA A 3 -5.67 21.04 62.59
C ALA A 3 -6.11 20.33 61.29
N PRO A 4 -6.46 21.06 60.21
CA PRO A 4 -6.91 20.48 58.95
C PRO A 4 -5.79 20.45 57.89
N GLY A 5 -6.02 19.66 56.85
CA GLY A 5 -5.46 19.93 55.52
C GLY A 5 -4.23 19.11 55.13
N GLY A 6 -4.42 17.80 54.91
CA GLY A 6 -3.49 17.01 54.12
C GLY A 6 -3.49 17.48 52.66
N GLY A 7 -2.31 17.82 52.18
CA GLY A 7 -2.07 18.41 50.87
C GLY A 7 -2.43 17.49 49.70
N ASP A 8 -3.02 18.13 48.70
CA ASP A 8 -3.31 17.67 47.34
C ASP A 8 -2.00 17.23 46.66
N THR A 9 -1.70 15.92 46.64
CA THR A 9 -0.67 15.35 45.78
C THR A 9 -1.23 15.25 44.36
N ARG A 10 -1.12 16.34 43.60
CA ARG A 10 -1.26 16.31 42.14
C ARG A 10 -0.07 15.59 41.54
N SER A 11 -0.29 14.33 41.15
CA SER A 11 0.62 13.62 40.26
C SER A 11 0.76 14.40 38.94
N PRO A 12 1.97 14.46 38.34
CA PRO A 12 2.16 15.13 37.06
C PRO A 12 1.44 14.36 35.96
N GLU A 13 0.49 15.03 35.32
CA GLU A 13 -0.18 14.56 34.10
C GLU A 13 0.90 14.37 33.03
N GLN A 14 1.21 13.10 32.75
CA GLN A 14 2.09 12.75 31.63
C GLN A 14 1.42 13.25 30.34
N PRO A 15 2.14 13.97 29.46
CA PRO A 15 1.57 14.38 28.19
C PRO A 15 1.17 13.12 27.43
N GLN A 16 -0.13 12.93 27.23
CA GLN A 16 -0.64 11.89 26.34
C GLN A 16 -0.02 12.14 24.96
N PRO A 17 0.51 11.11 24.28
CA PRO A 17 1.04 11.29 22.95
C PRO A 17 -0.10 11.82 22.07
N GLU A 18 0.08 13.00 21.47
CA GLU A 18 -0.89 13.55 20.53
C GLU A 18 -1.23 12.50 19.47
N PRO A 19 -2.49 12.42 19.02
CA PRO A 19 -2.88 11.47 17.98
C PRO A 19 -1.96 11.67 16.77
N GLU A 20 -1.15 10.64 16.48
CA GLU A 20 -0.22 10.69 15.35
C GLU A 20 -1.02 10.95 14.08
N ALA A 21 -0.69 12.06 13.39
CA ALA A 21 -1.37 12.40 12.14
C ALA A 21 -1.37 11.18 11.19
N PRO A 22 -2.49 10.86 10.51
CA PRO A 22 -2.65 9.62 9.74
C PRO A 22 -1.55 9.42 8.69
N ALA A 23 -1.07 10.53 8.10
CA ALA A 23 0.06 10.51 7.18
C ALA A 23 1.39 10.04 7.79
N ARG A 24 1.66 10.37 9.07
CA ARG A 24 2.88 9.93 9.77
C ARG A 24 2.82 8.45 10.12
N ALA A 25 1.65 7.98 10.57
CA ALA A 25 1.42 6.56 10.84
C ALA A 25 1.61 5.72 9.57
N GLN A 26 1.01 6.13 8.45
CA GLN A 26 1.17 5.44 7.18
C GLN A 26 2.62 5.47 6.65
N ALA A 27 3.32 6.59 6.81
CA ALA A 27 4.74 6.68 6.44
C ALA A 27 5.64 5.75 7.28
N ARG A 28 5.33 5.57 8.57
CA ARG A 28 6.05 4.62 9.43
C ARG A 28 5.80 3.18 8.99
N ARG A 29 4.55 2.82 8.68
CA ARG A 29 4.18 1.49 8.16
C ARG A 29 4.93 1.18 6.87
N LEU A 30 4.99 2.13 5.93
CA LEU A 30 5.76 2.00 4.69
C LEU A 30 7.22 1.63 4.95
N GLN A 31 7.90 2.34 5.87
CA GLN A 31 9.29 2.06 6.21
C GLN A 31 9.47 0.67 6.83
N LEU A 32 8.52 0.25 7.66
CA LEU A 32 8.56 -1.07 8.29
C LEU A 32 8.38 -2.20 7.27
N VAL A 33 7.45 -2.06 6.32
CA VAL A 33 7.21 -3.02 5.23
C VAL A 33 8.44 -3.11 4.32
N LEU A 34 8.97 -1.97 3.87
CA LEU A 34 10.12 -1.92 2.97
C LEU A 34 11.44 -2.34 3.63
N GLY A 35 11.51 -2.26 4.96
CA GLY A 35 12.69 -2.64 5.74
C GLY A 35 12.76 -4.12 6.10
N SER A 36 11.62 -4.83 6.18
CA SER A 36 11.61 -6.26 6.52
C SER A 36 10.36 -6.97 6.03
N ARG A 37 10.57 -8.13 5.40
CA ARG A 37 9.48 -9.04 4.97
C ARG A 37 8.62 -9.55 6.13
N ARG A 38 9.12 -9.51 7.38
CA ARG A 38 8.32 -9.88 8.56
C ARG A 38 7.16 -8.92 8.81
N ASN A 39 7.26 -7.70 8.30
CA ASN A 39 6.24 -6.66 8.45
C ASN A 39 5.30 -6.60 7.24
N ALA A 40 5.33 -7.58 6.33
CA ALA A 40 4.51 -7.59 5.12
C ALA A 40 3.02 -7.42 5.42
N ASN A 41 2.54 -7.95 6.55
CA ASN A 41 1.14 -7.84 6.95
C ASN A 41 0.67 -6.39 7.15
N LEU A 42 1.57 -5.44 7.44
CA LEU A 42 1.23 -4.02 7.56
C LEU A 42 0.76 -3.40 6.23
N VAL A 43 0.91 -4.11 5.11
CA VAL A 43 0.33 -3.71 3.82
C VAL A 43 -1.20 -3.67 3.92
N PHE A 44 -1.83 -4.55 4.70
CA PHE A 44 -3.29 -4.50 4.90
C PHE A 44 -3.71 -3.19 5.54
N ASP A 45 -3.02 -2.73 6.59
CA ASP A 45 -3.30 -1.44 7.24
C ASP A 45 -3.12 -0.23 6.29
N ILE A 46 -2.25 -0.38 5.28
CA ILE A 46 -2.06 0.64 4.24
C ILE A 46 -3.24 0.63 3.26
N LEU A 47 -3.68 -0.56 2.83
CA LEU A 47 -4.80 -0.74 1.91
C LEU A 47 -6.14 -0.38 2.55
N GLU A 48 -6.33 -0.67 3.84
CA GLU A 48 -7.51 -0.24 4.61
C GLU A 48 -7.69 1.28 4.58
N GLY A 49 -6.57 2.02 4.57
CA GLY A 49 -6.61 3.48 4.43
C GLY A 49 -7.17 3.98 3.09
N LEU A 50 -7.20 3.15 2.03
CA LEU A 50 -7.83 3.50 0.75
C LEU A 50 -9.36 3.46 0.83
N GLU A 51 -9.91 2.74 1.81
CA GLU A 51 -11.35 2.56 2.04
C GLU A 51 -11.85 3.42 3.21
N ALA A 52 -11.03 4.33 3.73
CA ALA A 52 -11.40 5.21 4.83
C ALA A 52 -12.47 6.24 4.40
N ASP A 53 -13.33 6.66 5.33
CA ASP A 53 -14.35 7.69 5.05
C ASP A 53 -13.74 9.10 4.88
N GLN A 54 -12.61 9.35 5.54
CA GLN A 54 -12.01 10.66 5.57
C GLN A 54 -11.09 10.88 4.37
N GLU A 55 -11.41 11.87 3.53
CA GLU A 55 -10.60 12.25 2.36
C GLU A 55 -9.09 12.36 2.66
N ALA A 56 -8.72 12.99 3.77
CA ALA A 56 -7.31 13.15 4.14
C ALA A 56 -6.58 11.81 4.37
N GLU A 57 -7.29 10.79 4.84
CA GLU A 57 -6.75 9.45 5.07
C GLU A 57 -6.60 8.69 3.76
N ILE A 58 -7.63 8.74 2.89
CA ILE A 58 -7.57 8.18 1.54
C ILE A 58 -6.37 8.77 0.78
N LEU A 59 -6.25 10.10 0.73
CA LEU A 59 -5.17 10.78 0.03
C LEU A 59 -3.79 10.41 0.60
N ALA A 60 -3.67 10.21 1.90
CA ALA A 60 -2.44 9.75 2.52
C ALA A 60 -2.13 8.28 2.14
N ALA A 61 -3.13 7.41 2.16
CA ALA A 61 -2.99 5.99 1.80
C ALA A 61 -2.61 5.82 0.32
N VAL A 62 -3.24 6.56 -0.60
CA VAL A 62 -2.91 6.51 -2.03
C VAL A 62 -1.44 6.87 -2.28
N ARG A 63 -0.95 7.94 -1.63
CA ARG A 63 0.47 8.35 -1.75
C ARG A 63 1.44 7.32 -1.19
N ILE A 64 1.02 6.56 -0.18
CA ILE A 64 1.83 5.52 0.43
C ILE A 64 1.80 4.26 -0.42
N CYS A 65 0.66 3.90 -1.02
CA CYS A 65 0.54 2.83 -2.01
C CYS A 65 1.44 3.08 -3.23
N ASP A 66 1.41 4.30 -3.78
CA ASP A 66 2.29 4.73 -4.86
C ASP A 66 3.76 4.40 -4.51
N ARG A 67 4.24 4.91 -3.38
CA ARG A 67 5.63 4.72 -2.95
C ARG A 67 5.95 3.25 -2.65
N LEU A 68 5.05 2.52 -2.00
CA LEU A 68 5.24 1.12 -1.64
C LEU A 68 5.46 0.29 -2.89
N PHE A 69 4.50 0.30 -3.80
CA PHE A 69 4.48 -0.62 -4.92
C PHE A 69 5.46 -0.22 -6.02
N CYS A 70 5.65 1.08 -6.27
CA CYS A 70 6.73 1.53 -7.15
C CYS A 70 8.11 1.10 -6.64
N THR A 71 8.33 1.11 -5.31
CA THR A 71 9.60 0.62 -4.74
C THR A 71 9.72 -0.91 -4.88
N LEU A 72 8.65 -1.67 -4.67
CA LEU A 72 8.66 -3.13 -4.79
C LEU A 72 8.89 -3.58 -6.25
N LEU A 73 8.27 -2.89 -7.21
CA LEU A 73 8.50 -3.05 -8.64
C LEU A 73 9.99 -2.83 -8.97
N GLN A 74 10.55 -1.70 -8.53
CA GLN A 74 11.96 -1.35 -8.73
C GLN A 74 12.94 -2.38 -8.16
N ARG A 75 12.61 -2.98 -7.02
CA ARG A 75 13.45 -3.98 -6.35
C ARG A 75 13.27 -5.40 -6.91
N GLY A 76 12.26 -5.64 -7.74
CA GLY A 76 11.90 -7.00 -8.17
C GLY A 76 11.37 -7.86 -7.03
N ASP A 77 10.73 -7.23 -6.03
CA ASP A 77 10.11 -7.89 -4.87
C ASP A 77 8.68 -8.39 -5.16
N LEU A 78 8.19 -8.19 -6.38
CA LEU A 78 6.92 -8.73 -6.87
C LEU A 78 7.16 -9.93 -7.78
N PHE A 79 6.21 -10.87 -7.78
CA PHE A 79 6.26 -12.02 -8.66
C PHE A 79 6.09 -11.60 -10.13
N VAL A 80 6.96 -12.13 -10.99
CA VAL A 80 6.95 -11.91 -12.44
C VAL A 80 6.46 -13.19 -13.12
N GLY A 81 5.50 -13.05 -14.02
CA GLY A 81 4.86 -14.16 -14.72
C GLY A 81 3.35 -14.24 -14.46
N GLN A 82 2.73 -15.34 -14.90
CA GLN A 82 1.31 -15.59 -14.61
C GLN A 82 1.15 -15.86 -13.12
N LEU A 83 0.43 -14.97 -12.44
CA LEU A 83 0.16 -15.09 -11.02
C LEU A 83 -0.79 -16.28 -10.79
N PRO A 84 -0.36 -17.32 -10.06
CA PRO A 84 -1.26 -18.39 -9.66
C PRO A 84 -2.38 -17.85 -8.77
N ASP A 85 -3.49 -18.59 -8.65
CA ASP A 85 -4.51 -18.23 -7.67
C ASP A 85 -3.93 -18.24 -6.25
N GLU A 86 -4.45 -17.39 -5.37
CA GLU A 86 -3.89 -17.16 -4.03
C GLU A 86 -3.87 -18.46 -3.19
N GLU A 87 -4.77 -19.40 -3.48
CA GLU A 87 -4.84 -20.74 -2.88
C GLU A 87 -3.89 -21.76 -3.55
N GLU A 88 -3.61 -21.63 -4.84
CA GLU A 88 -2.76 -22.55 -5.62
C GLU A 88 -1.26 -22.21 -5.51
N GLY A 89 -0.92 -20.93 -5.33
CA GLY A 89 0.45 -20.44 -5.12
C GLY A 89 1.08 -20.90 -3.79
N LEU A 90 0.30 -21.54 -2.92
CA LEU A 90 0.72 -22.10 -1.64
C LEU A 90 1.22 -23.56 -1.72
N SER A 91 1.39 -24.10 -2.93
CA SER A 91 2.00 -25.42 -3.14
C SER A 91 3.28 -25.60 -2.29
N ALA A 92 3.48 -26.82 -1.78
CA ALA A 92 4.56 -27.13 -0.85
C ALA A 92 5.96 -26.87 -1.46
N ASP A 93 6.05 -26.83 -2.78
CA ASP A 93 7.31 -26.74 -3.54
C ASP A 93 7.81 -25.30 -3.74
N CYS A 94 7.00 -24.28 -3.43
CA CYS A 94 7.42 -22.88 -3.55
C CYS A 94 8.27 -22.43 -2.36
N SER A 95 9.42 -21.79 -2.63
CA SER A 95 10.27 -21.21 -1.59
C SER A 95 9.55 -20.09 -0.82
N ALA A 96 9.97 -19.83 0.43
CA ALA A 96 9.39 -18.75 1.23
C ALA A 96 9.53 -17.37 0.54
N GLU A 97 10.59 -17.16 -0.23
CA GLU A 97 10.76 -15.94 -1.03
C GLU A 97 9.73 -15.89 -2.16
N MET A 98 9.52 -16.99 -2.88
CA MET A 98 8.53 -17.03 -3.96
C MET A 98 7.13 -16.77 -3.44
N LYS A 99 6.75 -17.40 -2.32
CA LYS A 99 5.46 -17.19 -1.64
C LYS A 99 5.28 -15.73 -1.23
N TYR A 100 6.32 -15.09 -0.71
CA TYR A 100 6.30 -13.66 -0.39
C TYR A 100 6.06 -12.80 -1.64
N LYS A 101 6.79 -13.04 -2.73
CA LYS A 101 6.64 -12.25 -3.97
C LYS A 101 5.25 -12.41 -4.59
N MET A 102 4.69 -13.63 -4.57
CA MET A 102 3.32 -13.90 -5.03
C MET A 102 2.29 -13.17 -4.16
N TRP A 103 2.42 -13.30 -2.84
CA TRP A 103 1.52 -12.62 -1.90
C TRP A 103 1.56 -11.10 -2.06
N MET A 104 2.75 -10.50 -2.18
CA MET A 104 2.89 -9.07 -2.43
C MET A 104 2.29 -8.65 -3.78
N ARG A 105 2.36 -9.52 -4.80
CA ARG A 105 1.75 -9.28 -6.12
C ARG A 105 0.22 -9.31 -6.06
N HIS A 106 -0.39 -10.19 -5.27
CA HIS A 106 -1.84 -10.14 -5.01
C HIS A 106 -2.24 -8.84 -4.32
N ARG A 107 -1.47 -8.40 -3.30
CA ARG A 107 -1.75 -7.12 -2.63
C ARG A 107 -1.61 -5.91 -3.55
N TYR A 108 -0.68 -5.97 -4.50
CA TYR A 108 -0.59 -4.97 -5.56
C TYR A 108 -1.83 -4.95 -6.46
N GLN A 109 -2.34 -6.12 -6.88
CA GLN A 109 -3.59 -6.20 -7.63
C GLN A 109 -4.78 -5.66 -6.84
N SER A 110 -4.90 -6.04 -5.56
CA SER A 110 -5.94 -5.48 -4.67
C SER A 110 -5.86 -3.95 -4.59
N SER A 111 -4.66 -3.39 -4.54
CA SER A 111 -4.48 -1.93 -4.54
C SER A 111 -4.93 -1.28 -5.85
N ILE A 112 -4.72 -1.93 -6.99
CA ILE A 112 -5.21 -1.46 -8.30
C ILE A 112 -6.73 -1.44 -8.29
N ASP A 113 -7.37 -2.53 -7.85
CA ASP A 113 -8.84 -2.63 -7.81
C ASP A 113 -9.46 -1.55 -6.91
N GLN A 114 -8.86 -1.31 -5.73
CA GLN A 114 -9.27 -0.23 -4.82
C GLN A 114 -9.06 1.15 -5.44
N LEU A 115 -7.92 1.40 -6.10
CA LEU A 115 -7.66 2.68 -6.79
C LEU A 115 -8.62 2.91 -7.97
N LEU A 116 -8.99 1.86 -8.70
CA LEU A 116 -10.00 1.92 -9.76
C LEU A 116 -11.37 2.28 -9.17
N ALA A 117 -11.74 1.71 -8.01
CA ALA A 117 -12.97 2.08 -7.32
C ALA A 117 -12.96 3.56 -6.87
N LEU A 118 -11.80 4.09 -6.47
CA LEU A 118 -11.66 5.51 -6.11
C LEU A 118 -11.80 6.47 -7.30
N MET A 119 -11.71 6.00 -8.55
CA MET A 119 -11.94 6.86 -9.72
C MET A 119 -13.39 7.31 -9.88
N VAL A 120 -14.36 6.64 -9.24
CA VAL A 120 -15.78 7.04 -9.21
C VAL A 120 -16.20 7.64 -7.87
N HIS A 121 -15.23 7.99 -7.01
CA HIS A 121 -15.46 8.60 -5.70
C HIS A 121 -16.10 9.99 -5.82
N GLU A 122 -16.90 10.46 -4.86
CA GLU A 122 -17.59 11.76 -4.97
C GLU A 122 -16.64 12.98 -4.94
N SER A 123 -15.49 12.85 -4.27
CA SER A 123 -14.46 13.89 -4.17
C SER A 123 -13.53 13.88 -5.38
N GLN A 124 -13.54 14.97 -6.15
CA GLN A 124 -12.64 15.16 -7.30
C GLN A 124 -11.14 15.05 -6.95
N PRO A 125 -10.63 15.65 -5.84
CA PRO A 125 -9.25 15.41 -5.39
C PRO A 125 -8.86 13.94 -5.24
N VAL A 126 -9.78 13.11 -4.75
CA VAL A 126 -9.55 11.67 -4.59
C VAL A 126 -9.46 10.99 -5.95
N GLN A 127 -10.39 11.29 -6.86
CA GLN A 127 -10.37 10.74 -8.23
C GLN A 127 -9.06 11.10 -8.96
N GLU A 128 -8.64 12.36 -8.91
CA GLU A 128 -7.43 12.85 -9.58
C GLU A 128 -6.19 12.12 -9.04
N VAL A 129 -6.06 12.00 -7.73
CA VAL A 129 -4.91 11.35 -7.10
C VAL A 129 -4.90 9.83 -7.35
N ALA A 130 -6.08 9.19 -7.39
CA ALA A 130 -6.21 7.78 -7.77
C ALA A 130 -5.76 7.55 -9.22
N LEU A 131 -6.27 8.35 -10.17
CA LEU A 131 -5.89 8.28 -11.58
C LEU A 131 -4.39 8.53 -11.77
N CYS A 132 -3.84 9.58 -11.15
CA CYS A 132 -2.41 9.85 -11.22
C CYS A 132 -1.57 8.68 -10.70
N THR A 133 -2.03 8.01 -9.63
CA THR A 133 -1.33 6.86 -9.05
C THR A 133 -1.40 5.63 -9.96
N LEU A 134 -2.56 5.36 -10.56
CA LEU A 134 -2.72 4.29 -11.55
C LEU A 134 -1.83 4.52 -12.78
N MET A 135 -1.71 5.76 -13.25
CA MET A 135 -0.80 6.11 -14.35
C MET A 135 0.67 5.94 -13.97
N LYS A 136 1.06 6.19 -12.71
CA LYS A 136 2.41 5.88 -12.23
C LYS A 136 2.67 4.39 -12.17
N PHE A 137 1.67 3.58 -11.82
CA PHE A 137 1.77 2.12 -11.88
C PHE A 137 1.98 1.64 -13.31
N VAL A 138 1.27 2.21 -14.29
CA VAL A 138 1.52 1.97 -15.73
C VAL A 138 2.96 2.33 -16.11
N GLU A 139 3.47 3.49 -15.69
CA GLU A 139 4.86 3.88 -15.94
C GLU A 139 5.86 2.90 -15.31
N CYS A 140 5.63 2.50 -14.06
CA CYS A 140 6.52 1.63 -13.31
C CYS A 140 6.51 0.19 -13.83
N GLU A 141 5.34 -0.39 -14.12
CA GLU A 141 5.26 -1.70 -14.79
C GLU A 141 5.88 -1.64 -16.19
N GLY A 142 5.82 -0.49 -16.85
CA GLY A 142 6.52 -0.23 -18.11
C GLY A 142 8.03 -0.46 -18.03
N ARG A 143 8.64 -0.01 -16.93
CA ARG A 143 10.09 -0.06 -16.67
C ARG A 143 10.53 -1.33 -15.95
N TRP A 144 9.66 -1.91 -15.12
CA TRP A 144 9.88 -3.11 -14.32
C TRP A 144 8.73 -4.08 -14.58
N PRO A 145 8.74 -4.78 -15.73
CA PRO A 145 7.61 -5.57 -16.17
C PRO A 145 7.34 -6.77 -15.26
N LEU A 146 6.06 -6.99 -15.00
CA LEU A 146 5.57 -8.14 -14.23
C LEU A 146 5.14 -9.31 -15.12
N VAL A 147 5.24 -9.15 -16.45
CA VAL A 147 5.06 -10.20 -17.44
C VAL A 147 6.37 -10.34 -18.21
N SER A 148 6.91 -11.55 -18.26
CA SER A 148 8.08 -11.86 -19.06
C SER A 148 7.72 -11.77 -20.54
N CYS A 149 8.27 -10.80 -21.27
CA CYS A 149 8.35 -10.90 -22.73
C CYS A 149 9.65 -11.61 -23.10
N GLU A 150 9.59 -12.50 -24.11
CA GLU A 150 10.74 -13.28 -24.56
C GLU A 150 11.79 -12.44 -25.32
N GLU A 151 11.46 -11.19 -25.64
CA GLU A 151 12.34 -10.25 -26.31
C GLU A 151 12.94 -9.27 -25.29
N ASP A 152 14.24 -8.98 -25.42
CA ASP A 152 15.07 -8.03 -24.64
C ASP A 152 14.59 -6.56 -24.79
N GLU A 153 13.29 -6.33 -24.67
CA GLU A 153 12.68 -5.02 -24.72
C GLU A 153 12.91 -4.30 -23.39
N ARG A 154 13.67 -3.20 -23.45
CA ARG A 154 13.97 -2.34 -22.28
C ARG A 154 12.71 -1.70 -21.65
N TYR A 155 11.55 -1.85 -22.27
CA TYR A 155 10.28 -1.29 -21.83
C TYR A 155 9.11 -2.09 -22.41
N ILE A 156 8.17 -2.53 -21.56
CA ILE A 156 6.98 -3.28 -21.99
C ILE A 156 5.75 -2.48 -21.61
N PHE A 157 4.96 -2.03 -22.59
CA PHE A 157 3.76 -1.26 -22.29
C PHE A 157 2.68 -2.12 -21.60
N PRO A 158 2.23 -1.81 -20.37
CA PRO A 158 1.32 -2.67 -19.60
C PRO A 158 -0.13 -2.51 -20.07
N ARG A 159 -0.44 -3.20 -21.17
CA ARG A 159 -1.74 -3.15 -21.86
C ARG A 159 -2.91 -3.53 -20.94
N GLU A 160 -2.74 -4.54 -20.09
CA GLU A 160 -3.83 -5.00 -19.21
C GLU A 160 -4.20 -3.96 -18.15
N LEU A 161 -3.20 -3.31 -17.53
CA LEU A 161 -3.46 -2.25 -16.56
C LEU A 161 -4.16 -1.05 -17.23
N LEU A 162 -3.70 -0.61 -18.42
CA LEU A 162 -4.35 0.48 -19.12
C LEU A 162 -5.78 0.13 -19.54
N LYS A 163 -6.04 -1.11 -20.00
CA LYS A 163 -7.39 -1.55 -20.35
C LYS A 163 -8.35 -1.41 -19.18
N ASN A 164 -7.91 -1.73 -17.96
CA ASN A 164 -8.75 -1.59 -16.75
C ASN A 164 -9.16 -0.13 -16.52
N LEU A 165 -8.28 0.84 -16.77
CA LEU A 165 -8.59 2.27 -16.64
C LEU A 165 -9.65 2.73 -17.65
N THR A 166 -9.65 2.16 -18.86
CA THR A 166 -10.58 2.57 -19.93
C THR A 166 -11.98 1.96 -19.84
N ARG A 167 -12.20 1.05 -18.88
CA ARG A 167 -13.46 0.29 -18.74
C ARG A 167 -14.41 0.84 -17.68
N LEU A 168 -14.03 1.90 -16.98
CA LEU A 168 -14.82 2.57 -15.95
C LEU A 168 -15.97 3.40 -16.56
#